data_AF-A0AAD3N0X8-F1
#
_entry.id   AF-A0AAD3N0X8-F1
#
_cell.length_a   1.000
_cell.length_b   1.000
_cell.length_c   1.000
_cell.angle_alpha   90.00
_cell.angle_beta   90.00
_cell.angle_gamma   90.00
#
_symmetry.space_group_name_H-M   'P 1'
#
loop_
_entity.id
_entity.type
_entity.pdbx_description
1 polymer ?
#
loop_
_entity_poly.entity_id
_entity_poly.type
_entity_poly.pdbx_seq_one_letter_code
_entity_poly.pdbx_strand_id
1 'polypeptide(L)'
;VASFVKGLPGCKEHAATFKTEQIDGEAFLLLTQADIVKILSIKLGPALKIYNSILMLKNADEEGICFDNAEEPVSASDSRPKQV
;
A
#
# COMPACT_ATOMS: atom_id res chain seq x y z
N VAL A 1 -5.38 -9.96 -8.55
CA VAL A 1 -4.33 -9.46 -7.63
C VAL A 1 -3.42 -8.42 -8.25
N ALA A 2 -2.61 -8.75 -9.26
CA ALA A 2 -1.64 -7.79 -9.82
C ALA A 2 -2.26 -6.46 -10.28
N SER A 3 -3.43 -6.49 -10.93
CA SER A 3 -4.15 -5.26 -11.32
C SER A 3 -4.64 -4.45 -10.12
N PHE A 4 -5.02 -5.11 -9.02
CA PHE A 4 -5.41 -4.45 -7.78
C PHE A 4 -4.21 -3.75 -7.13
N VAL A 5 -3.09 -4.46 -6.96
CA VAL A 5 -1.83 -3.89 -6.43
C VAL A 5 -1.35 -2.72 -7.31
N LYS A 6 -1.53 -2.83 -8.62
CA LYS A 6 -1.19 -1.75 -9.57
C LYS A 6 -2.00 -0.48 -9.36
N GLY A 7 -3.23 -0.60 -8.84
CA GLY A 7 -4.14 0.51 -8.54
C GLY A 7 -3.84 1.20 -7.21
N LEU A 8 -3.04 0.59 -6.32
CA LEU A 8 -2.69 1.18 -5.04
C LEU A 8 -1.68 2.33 -5.22
N PRO A 9 -1.88 3.49 -4.57
CA PRO A 9 -0.96 4.64 -4.68
C PRO A 9 0.48 4.28 -4.29
N GLY A 10 1.40 4.44 -5.24
CA GLY A 10 2.83 4.15 -5.05
C GLY A 10 3.20 2.66 -5.02
N CYS A 11 2.31 1.74 -5.44
CA CYS A 11 2.58 0.30 -5.46
C CYS A 11 2.59 -0.31 -6.87
N LYS A 12 2.51 0.53 -7.91
CA LYS A 12 2.42 0.11 -9.33
C LYS A 12 3.55 -0.84 -9.77
N GLU A 13 4.77 -0.59 -9.29
CA GLU A 13 5.96 -1.38 -9.60
C GLU A 13 5.94 -2.79 -8.99
N HIS A 14 5.26 -2.98 -7.86
CA HIS A 14 5.18 -4.26 -7.18
C HIS A 14 4.18 -5.23 -7.81
N ALA A 15 3.29 -4.75 -8.68
CA ALA A 15 2.29 -5.58 -9.37
C ALA A 15 2.91 -6.73 -10.17
N ALA A 16 4.13 -6.57 -10.70
CA ALA A 16 4.83 -7.62 -11.42
C ALA A 16 5.25 -8.78 -10.49
N THR A 17 5.71 -8.47 -9.28
CA THR A 17 6.10 -9.47 -8.27
C THR A 17 4.96 -10.44 -7.96
N PHE A 18 3.74 -9.93 -7.76
CA PHE A 18 2.57 -10.79 -7.52
C PHE A 18 2.23 -11.69 -8.71
N LYS A 19 2.58 -11.31 -9.95
CA LYS A 19 2.43 -12.19 -11.13
C LYS A 19 3.52 -13.24 -11.18
N THR A 20 4.78 -12.84 -10.97
CA THR A 20 5.95 -13.75 -11.01
C THR A 20 5.83 -14.84 -9.95
N GLU A 21 5.45 -14.46 -8.73
CA GLU A 21 5.23 -15.38 -7.62
C GLU A 21 3.89 -16.12 -7.70
N GLN A 22 3.13 -15.92 -8.79
CA GLN A 22 1.85 -16.58 -9.06
C GLN A 22 0.83 -16.45 -7.91
N ILE A 23 0.78 -15.28 -7.28
CA ILE A 23 -0.16 -15.01 -6.19
C ILE A 23 -1.57 -14.79 -6.78
N ASP A 24 -2.44 -15.76 -6.52
CA ASP A 24 -3.86 -15.71 -6.84
C ASP A 24 -4.68 -14.96 -5.78
N GLY A 25 -5.99 -14.84 -5.99
CA GLY A 25 -6.87 -14.07 -5.10
C GLY A 25 -6.96 -14.64 -3.69
N GLU A 26 -6.99 -15.95 -3.54
CA GLU A 26 -7.12 -16.61 -2.23
C GLU A 26 -5.81 -16.52 -1.45
N ALA A 27 -4.68 -16.84 -2.09
CA ALA A 27 -3.35 -16.68 -1.51
C ALA A 27 -3.08 -15.22 -1.12
N PHE A 28 -3.52 -14.25 -1.94
CA PHE A 28 -3.38 -12.83 -1.63
C PHE A 28 -4.06 -12.44 -0.32
N LEU A 29 -5.25 -13.00 -0.05
CA LEU A 29 -5.95 -12.74 1.21
C LEU A 29 -5.24 -13.41 2.40
N LEU A 30 -4.52 -14.51 2.20
CA LEU A 30 -3.78 -15.18 3.28
C LEU A 30 -2.44 -14.53 3.61
N LEU A 31 -1.91 -13.66 2.75
CA LEU A 31 -0.64 -12.98 2.99
C LEU A 31 -0.65 -12.14 4.26
N THR A 32 0.37 -12.34 5.10
CA THR A 32 0.66 -11.47 6.24
C THR A 32 1.57 -10.31 5.81
N GLN A 33 1.66 -9.28 6.64
CA GLN A 33 2.63 -8.19 6.46
C GLN A 33 4.06 -8.74 6.33
N ALA A 34 4.41 -9.75 7.13
CA ALA A 34 5.75 -10.35 7.13
C ALA A 34 6.06 -11.07 5.80
N ASP A 35 5.07 -11.73 5.20
CA ASP A 35 5.22 -12.41 3.91
C ASP A 35 5.51 -11.43 2.78
N ILE A 36 4.80 -10.29 2.76
CA ILE A 36 4.99 -9.24 1.76
C ILE A 36 6.41 -8.66 1.85
N VAL A 37 6.94 -8.51 3.06
CA VAL A 37 8.31 -7.99 3.25
C VAL A 37 9.38 -9.03 2.94
N LYS A 38 9.22 -10.25 3.45
CA LYS A 38 10.29 -11.26 3.43
C LYS A 38 10.27 -12.13 2.19
N ILE A 39 9.09 -12.53 1.72
CA ILE A 39 8.93 -13.45 0.60
C ILE A 39 8.89 -12.64 -0.71
N LEU A 40 8.02 -11.62 -0.77
CA LEU A 40 7.90 -10.78 -1.95
C LEU A 40 9.00 -9.70 -2.05
N SER A 41 9.85 -9.58 -1.03
CA SER A 41 10.97 -8.62 -0.98
C SER A 41 10.52 -7.16 -1.18
N ILE A 42 9.32 -6.80 -0.70
CA ILE A 42 8.78 -5.44 -0.79
C ILE A 42 9.11 -4.66 0.49
N LYS A 43 9.51 -3.40 0.35
CA LYS A 43 9.85 -2.56 1.52
C LYS A 43 8.65 -2.40 2.46
N LEU A 44 8.93 -2.17 3.74
CA LEU A 44 7.91 -2.08 4.80
C LEU A 44 6.80 -1.07 4.48
N GLY A 45 7.12 0.09 3.90
CA GLY A 45 6.14 1.12 3.54
C GLY A 45 5.08 0.63 2.56
N PRO A 46 5.44 0.23 1.32
CA PRO A 46 4.50 -0.38 0.39
C PRO A 46 3.85 -1.66 0.92
N ALA A 47 4.59 -2.48 1.67
CA ALA A 47 4.05 -3.71 2.27
C ALA A 47 2.88 -3.43 3.23
N LEU A 48 3.00 -2.40 4.07
CA LEU A 48 1.92 -1.93 4.95
C LEU A 48 0.69 -1.50 4.16
N LYS A 49 0.86 -0.76 3.06
CA LYS A 49 -0.27 -0.33 2.22
C LYS A 49 -1.02 -1.51 1.61
N ILE A 50 -0.28 -2.49 1.08
CA ILE A 50 -0.86 -3.71 0.51
C ILE A 50 -1.56 -4.53 1.60
N TYR A 51 -0.92 -4.71 2.76
CA TYR A 51 -1.49 -5.46 3.88
C TYR A 51 -2.76 -4.80 4.43
N ASN A 52 -2.76 -3.48 4.61
CA ASN A 52 -3.96 -2.75 5.01
C ASN A 52 -5.10 -2.92 3.99
N SER A 53 -4.78 -2.94 2.70
CA SER A 53 -5.77 -3.21 1.65
C SER A 53 -6.34 -4.63 1.75
N ILE A 54 -5.53 -5.63 2.12
CA ILE A 54 -5.99 -6.98 2.41
C ILE A 54 -6.93 -7.00 3.62
N LEU A 55 -6.58 -6.29 4.70
CA LEU A 55 -7.46 -6.16 5.88
C LEU A 55 -8.80 -5.52 5.51
N MET A 56 -8.80 -4.48 4.68
CA MET A 56 -10.03 -3.85 4.19
C MET A 56 -10.87 -4.81 3.34
N LEU A 57 -10.25 -5.65 2.52
CA LEU A 57 -10.97 -6.66 1.73
C LEU A 57 -11.60 -7.74 2.61
N LYS A 58 -10.93 -8.16 3.68
CA LYS A 58 -11.48 -9.12 4.66
C LYS A 58 -12.60 -8.52 5.50
N ASN A 59 -12.44 -7.26 5.90
CA ASN A 59 -13.40 -6.57 6.75
C ASN A 59 -14.57 -5.98 5.95
N ALA A 60 -14.46 -5.86 4.62
CA ALA A 60 -15.60 -5.51 3.78
C ALA A 60 -16.75 -6.54 3.88
N ASP A 61 -16.43 -7.77 4.34
CA ASP A 61 -17.41 -8.79 4.68
C ASP A 61 -17.99 -8.60 6.11
N GLU A 62 -17.40 -7.78 6.99
CA GLU A 62 -17.73 -7.64 8.44
C GLU A 62 -17.82 -6.20 9.02
N GLU A 63 -18.08 -5.18 8.19
CA GLU A 63 -18.31 -3.75 8.55
C GLU A 63 -17.15 -2.75 8.30
N GLY A 64 -17.53 -1.64 7.67
CA GLY A 64 -16.63 -0.65 7.06
C GLY A 64 -15.77 0.14 8.05
N ILE A 65 -14.49 0.27 7.70
CA ILE A 65 -13.60 1.25 8.31
C ILE A 65 -12.93 2.03 7.17
N CYS A 66 -13.26 3.32 7.07
CA CYS A 66 -12.55 4.26 6.23
C CYS A 66 -11.31 4.74 7.00
N PHE A 67 -10.11 4.50 6.47
CA PHE A 67 -8.91 5.24 6.88
C PHE A 67 -8.58 6.24 5.79
N ASP A 68 -8.72 7.53 6.13
CA ASP A 68 -8.33 8.63 5.26
C ASP A 68 -6.86 8.50 4.83
N ASN A 69 -6.66 8.80 3.56
CA ASN A 69 -5.37 8.82 2.89
C ASN A 69 -4.40 9.77 3.62
N ALA A 70 -3.15 9.33 3.74
CA ALA A 70 -2.03 10.22 4.02
C ALA A 70 -1.95 11.31 2.95
N GLU A 71 -2.10 12.57 3.36
CA GLU A 71 -1.78 13.74 2.53
C GLU A 71 -0.25 13.95 2.61
N GLU A 72 0.43 13.83 1.47
CA GLU A 72 1.86 14.16 1.30
C GLU A 72 2.07 15.69 1.36
N PRO A 73 3.28 16.16 1.71
CA PRO A 73 3.50 17.53 2.17
C PRO A 73 3.47 18.53 1.01
N VAL A 74 2.71 19.62 1.16
CA VAL A 74 2.89 20.80 0.30
C VAL A 74 4.19 21.52 0.69
N SER A 75 5.10 21.53 -0.26
CA SER A 75 6.43 22.13 -0.27
C SER A 75 6.55 23.48 0.44
N ALA A 76 7.63 23.66 1.20
CA ALA A 76 8.09 24.93 1.74
C ALA A 76 8.11 26.03 0.67
N SER A 77 7.22 27.01 0.79
CA SER A 77 7.35 28.29 0.10
C SER A 77 8.11 29.25 1.01
N ASP A 78 9.35 29.50 0.59
CA ASP A 78 10.22 30.59 1.03
C ASP A 78 9.46 31.93 1.06
N SER A 79 9.47 32.60 2.20
CA SER A 79 9.18 34.02 2.33
C SER A 79 9.82 34.56 3.61
N ARG A 80 11.09 34.92 3.47
CA ARG A 80 11.84 35.75 4.42
C ARG A 80 11.10 37.08 4.66
N PRO A 81 10.74 37.46 5.89
CA PRO A 81 10.50 38.86 6.21
C PRO A 81 11.85 39.53 6.48
N LYS A 82 12.20 40.55 5.69
CA LYS A 82 13.16 41.56 6.15
C LYS A 82 12.51 42.26 7.34
N GLN A 83 13.07 42.14 8.53
CA GLN A 83 12.82 43.12 9.58
C GLN A 83 14.03 44.04 9.67
N VAL A 84 13.69 45.33 9.62
CA VAL A 84 14.51 46.54 9.77
C VAL A 84 15.26 46.54 11.09
#